data_AF-A0A0P0RG17-F1
#
_entry.id   AF-A0A0P0RG17-F1
#
_cell.length_a   1.000
_cell.length_b   1.000
_cell.length_c   1.000
_cell.angle_alpha   90.00
_cell.angle_beta   90.00
_cell.angle_gamma   90.00
#
_symmetry.space_group_name_H-M   'P 1'
#
loop_
_entity.id
_entity.type
_entity.pdbx_description
1 polymer ?
#
loop_
_entity_poly.entity_id
_entity_poly.type
_entity_poly.pdbx_seq_one_letter_code
_entity_poly.pdbx_strand_id
1 'polypeptide(L)'
;MLEETVLSGHYQRNPIPRFGLEMVTNLDPDQNVADITDTDQLYEDLARSGAVIYRGFADTLEDFNQLVSDHSSRVTFDPARKTSTENTAEIDAGHLEMGLHRENGNLPFTPDLQWFYCLNPATAGSETTICDGARALHELSASTRRMFEQRKIRYERRIPWSNVQRFLSVELQVPQHEVSDVHLELVNQRVTGQRYRRSDDHLVSSELTTSAIISSEFSRRRAFCNSLLGPSVNYEPPRITWENGEEIAFDVWDEIRDVTDRNTYDLFWKKGDIVVIDNTRVMHGRRRLLDHGRRIFGAQSYRKGAIA
;
A
#
# COMPACT_ATOMS: atom_id res chain seq x y z
N MET A 1 -44.02 -27.49 9.31
CA MET A 1 -43.11 -26.47 9.84
C MET A 1 -41.85 -26.54 9.02
N LEU A 2 -41.75 -25.66 8.03
CA LEU A 2 -40.50 -25.40 7.32
C LEU A 2 -39.83 -24.29 8.12
N GLU A 3 -38.66 -24.56 8.69
CA GLU A 3 -37.83 -23.53 9.29
C GLU A 3 -37.41 -22.57 8.17
N GLU A 4 -38.00 -21.37 8.19
CA GLU A 4 -37.47 -20.23 7.45
C GLU A 4 -36.07 -19.97 7.98
N THR A 5 -35.07 -20.35 7.21
CA THR A 5 -33.71 -19.84 7.39
C THR A 5 -33.76 -18.35 7.02
N VAL A 6 -34.08 -17.51 7.99
CA VAL A 6 -33.90 -16.07 7.88
C VAL A 6 -32.41 -15.86 7.63
N LEU A 7 -32.05 -15.47 6.41
CA LEU A 7 -30.71 -14.98 6.09
C LEU A 7 -30.48 -13.72 6.93
N SER A 8 -29.90 -13.89 8.12
CA SER A 8 -29.58 -12.83 9.09
C SER A 8 -28.38 -11.97 8.67
N GLY A 9 -28.11 -11.88 7.36
CA GLY A 9 -26.96 -11.14 6.85
C GLY A 9 -27.35 -9.68 6.65
N HIS A 10 -26.97 -8.81 7.59
CA HIS A 10 -27.01 -7.35 7.39
C HIS A 10 -26.00 -6.89 6.30
N TYR A 11 -25.15 -7.80 5.80
CA TYR A 11 -24.24 -7.58 4.68
C TYR A 11 -24.03 -8.85 3.83
N GLN A 12 -23.47 -8.70 2.64
CA GLN A 12 -23.10 -9.78 1.72
C GLN A 12 -21.61 -9.72 1.37
N ARG A 13 -21.00 -10.91 1.27
CA ARG A 13 -19.61 -11.08 0.82
C ARG A 13 -19.60 -11.43 -0.65
N ASN A 14 -19.16 -10.49 -1.48
CA ASN A 14 -19.14 -10.58 -2.93
C ASN A 14 -17.69 -10.80 -3.40
N PRO A 15 -17.29 -12.03 -3.76
CA PRO A 15 -15.98 -12.24 -4.36
C PRO A 15 -15.93 -11.49 -5.68
N ILE A 16 -14.78 -10.87 -5.99
CA ILE A 16 -14.52 -10.25 -7.29
C ILE A 16 -13.79 -11.31 -8.12
N PRO A 17 -14.50 -12.07 -8.98
CA PRO A 17 -13.91 -13.21 -9.68
C PRO A 17 -12.74 -12.72 -10.53
N ARG A 18 -11.78 -13.63 -10.81
CA ARG A 18 -10.51 -13.35 -11.51
C ARG A 18 -9.49 -12.51 -10.77
N PHE A 19 -9.86 -11.67 -9.79
CA PHE A 19 -8.88 -10.82 -9.10
C PHE A 19 -8.50 -11.34 -7.71
N GLY A 20 -9.24 -12.30 -7.16
CA GLY A 20 -8.96 -12.86 -5.82
C GLY A 20 -9.28 -11.90 -4.68
N LEU A 21 -9.98 -10.81 -4.98
CA LEU A 21 -10.42 -9.77 -4.05
C LEU A 21 -11.84 -10.06 -3.55
N GLU A 22 -12.22 -9.36 -2.49
CA GLU A 22 -13.55 -9.46 -1.88
C GLU A 22 -14.13 -8.08 -1.61
N MET A 23 -15.42 -7.93 -1.92
CA MET A 23 -16.21 -6.76 -1.57
C MET A 23 -17.29 -7.15 -0.57
N VAL A 24 -17.27 -6.54 0.61
CA VAL A 24 -18.32 -6.65 1.61
C VAL A 24 -19.32 -5.54 1.34
N THR A 25 -20.54 -5.91 0.95
CA THR A 25 -21.61 -4.97 0.62
C THR A 25 -22.65 -4.98 1.72
N ASN A 26 -22.82 -3.85 2.39
CA ASN A 26 -23.82 -3.66 3.42
C ASN A 26 -25.24 -3.64 2.82
N LEU A 27 -26.19 -4.22 3.55
CA LEU A 27 -27.62 -4.19 3.24
C LEU A 27 -28.40 -3.32 4.24
N ASP A 28 -27.76 -2.86 5.33
CA ASP A 28 -28.35 -2.06 6.39
C ASP A 28 -27.75 -0.63 6.41
N PRO A 29 -28.43 0.40 5.89
CA PRO A 29 -27.83 1.69 5.59
C PRO A 29 -27.25 2.45 6.79
N ASP A 30 -27.62 2.08 8.02
CA ASP A 30 -27.16 2.73 9.25
C ASP A 30 -26.00 1.99 9.95
N GLN A 31 -25.57 0.84 9.40
CA GLN A 31 -24.48 0.03 9.95
C GLN A 31 -23.10 0.57 9.53
N ASN A 32 -22.16 0.58 10.47
CA ASN A 32 -20.74 0.89 10.24
C ASN A 32 -19.91 -0.38 10.09
N VAL A 33 -18.71 -0.26 9.51
CA VAL A 33 -17.80 -1.41 9.33
C VAL A 33 -17.41 -2.03 10.68
N ALA A 34 -17.18 -1.20 11.71
CA ALA A 34 -16.81 -1.65 13.05
C ALA A 34 -17.87 -2.54 13.73
N ASP A 35 -19.13 -2.51 13.27
CA ASP A 35 -20.19 -3.36 13.82
C ASP A 35 -20.09 -4.82 13.35
N ILE A 36 -19.34 -5.08 12.27
CA ILE A 36 -19.29 -6.39 11.61
C ILE A 36 -17.89 -7.00 11.54
N THR A 37 -16.87 -6.25 11.94
CA THR A 37 -15.47 -6.68 11.86
C THR A 37 -14.72 -6.26 13.10
N ASP A 38 -13.92 -7.18 13.64
CA ASP A 38 -12.89 -6.89 14.62
C ASP A 38 -11.50 -7.13 14.00
N THR A 39 -10.44 -6.99 14.80
CA THR A 39 -9.06 -7.12 14.29
C THR A 39 -8.78 -8.51 13.73
N ASP A 40 -9.24 -9.56 14.42
CA ASP A 40 -8.97 -10.93 14.02
C ASP A 40 -9.71 -11.23 12.70
N GLN A 41 -10.99 -10.84 12.61
CA GLN A 41 -11.78 -11.01 11.40
C GLN A 41 -11.20 -10.24 10.20
N LEU A 42 -10.79 -8.98 10.40
CA LEU A 42 -10.15 -8.19 9.35
C LEU A 42 -8.85 -8.87 8.87
N TYR A 43 -8.04 -9.38 9.78
CA TYR A 43 -6.76 -10.02 9.43
C TYR A 43 -6.97 -11.37 8.72
N GLU A 44 -8.00 -12.13 9.10
CA GLU A 44 -8.42 -13.34 8.38
C GLU A 44 -8.90 -13.00 6.95
N ASP A 45 -9.65 -11.91 6.80
CA ASP A 45 -10.10 -11.45 5.49
C ASP A 45 -8.91 -11.07 4.61
N LEU A 46 -7.97 -10.28 5.13
CA LEU A 46 -6.74 -9.93 4.43
C LEU A 46 -5.89 -11.16 4.11
N ALA A 47 -5.82 -12.14 5.01
CA ALA A 47 -5.11 -13.39 4.74
C ALA A 47 -5.75 -14.15 3.54
N ARG A 48 -7.08 -14.10 3.42
CA ARG A 48 -7.81 -14.73 2.33
C ARG A 48 -7.65 -13.95 1.01
N SER A 49 -8.05 -12.68 0.98
CA SER A 49 -8.23 -11.89 -0.25
C SER A 49 -7.08 -10.92 -0.55
N GLY A 50 -6.22 -10.59 0.41
CA GLY A 50 -5.16 -9.58 0.28
C GLY A 50 -5.65 -8.14 0.32
N ALA A 51 -6.90 -7.87 -0.05
CA ALA A 51 -7.57 -6.60 0.21
C ALA A 51 -9.07 -6.81 0.41
N VAL A 52 -9.69 -5.94 1.21
CA VAL A 52 -11.13 -5.95 1.49
C VAL A 52 -11.70 -4.60 1.13
N ILE A 53 -12.82 -4.60 0.40
CA ILE A 53 -13.56 -3.39 0.03
C ILE A 53 -14.90 -3.41 0.77
N TYR A 54 -15.09 -2.50 1.71
CA TYR A 54 -16.37 -2.29 2.38
C TYR A 54 -17.18 -1.24 1.63
N ARG A 55 -18.43 -1.54 1.31
CA ARG A 55 -19.30 -0.69 0.49
C ARG A 55 -20.71 -0.60 1.06
N GLY A 56 -21.25 0.60 1.08
CA GLY A 56 -22.62 0.87 1.52
C GLY A 56 -22.78 1.01 3.05
N PHE A 57 -21.67 1.14 3.78
CA PHE A 57 -21.69 1.43 5.21
C PHE A 57 -21.85 2.94 5.48
N ALA A 58 -22.31 3.26 6.68
CA ALA A 58 -22.61 4.63 7.12
C ALA A 58 -21.37 5.39 7.65
N ASP A 59 -20.18 4.77 7.61
CA ASP A 59 -18.94 5.32 8.18
C ASP A 59 -18.64 6.75 7.69
N THR A 60 -18.44 7.62 8.67
CA THR A 60 -17.89 8.96 8.48
C THR A 60 -16.36 8.93 8.42
N LEU A 61 -15.74 10.08 8.14
CA LEU A 61 -14.27 10.19 8.23
C LEU A 61 -13.76 9.93 9.67
N GLU A 62 -14.56 10.25 10.69
CA GLU A 62 -14.20 9.99 12.08
C GLU A 62 -14.29 8.50 12.41
N ASP A 63 -15.34 7.81 11.95
CA ASP A 63 -15.46 6.36 12.12
C ASP A 63 -14.31 5.62 11.42
N PHE A 64 -13.93 6.07 10.22
CA PHE A 64 -12.74 5.55 9.52
C PHE A 64 -11.45 5.80 10.32
N ASN A 65 -11.28 6.98 10.92
CA ASN A 65 -10.12 7.27 11.77
C ASN A 65 -10.05 6.33 12.99
N GLN A 66 -11.19 6.06 13.62
CA GLN A 66 -11.30 5.14 14.74
C GLN A 66 -11.03 3.69 14.31
N LEU A 67 -11.58 3.24 13.18
CA LEU A 67 -11.34 1.92 12.59
C LEU A 67 -9.84 1.68 12.33
N VAL A 68 -9.13 2.67 11.78
CA VAL A 68 -7.67 2.60 11.59
C VAL A 68 -6.97 2.41 12.93
N SER A 69 -7.34 3.18 13.96
CA SER A 69 -6.76 3.09 15.31
C SER A 69 -6.98 1.72 15.94
N ASP A 70 -8.21 1.20 15.87
CA ASP A 70 -8.61 -0.05 16.51
C ASP A 70 -7.94 -1.28 15.91
N HIS A 71 -7.43 -1.20 14.67
CA HIS A 71 -6.78 -2.32 13.97
C HIS A 71 -5.28 -2.13 13.77
N SER A 72 -4.69 -1.07 14.32
CA SER A 72 -3.27 -0.75 14.12
C SER A 72 -2.50 -0.75 15.44
N SER A 73 -1.23 -1.14 15.41
CA SER A 73 -0.30 -0.94 16.54
C SER A 73 0.26 0.47 16.55
N ARG A 74 0.55 1.01 15.37
CA ARG A 74 0.84 2.42 15.13
C ARG A 74 0.45 2.81 13.70
N VAL A 75 0.15 4.09 13.52
CA VAL A 75 -0.05 4.71 12.21
C VAL A 75 1.25 5.43 11.80
N THR A 76 1.52 5.47 10.51
CA THR A 76 2.57 6.31 9.92
C THR A 76 1.95 7.19 8.85
N PHE A 77 2.41 8.43 8.74
CA PHE A 77 2.00 9.32 7.67
C PHE A 77 3.09 10.38 7.45
N ASP A 78 3.18 10.91 6.23
CA ASP A 78 4.06 12.04 5.95
C ASP A 78 3.52 13.30 6.66
N PRO A 79 4.27 13.90 7.62
CA PRO A 79 3.89 15.11 8.35
C PRO A 79 3.59 16.33 7.47
N ALA A 80 4.04 16.36 6.21
CA ALA A 80 3.72 17.44 5.28
C ALA A 80 2.37 17.24 4.57
N ARG A 81 1.74 16.08 4.69
CA ARG A 81 0.36 15.94 4.25
C ARG A 81 -0.52 16.78 5.19
N LYS A 82 -1.53 17.44 4.62
CA LYS A 82 -2.57 18.10 5.43
C LYS A 82 -3.33 17.01 6.19
N THR A 83 -3.00 16.85 7.46
CA THR A 83 -3.72 15.96 8.35
C THR A 83 -5.19 16.39 8.39
N SER A 84 -6.06 15.42 8.21
CA SER A 84 -7.51 15.63 8.20
C SER A 84 -8.12 15.16 9.52
N THR A 85 -7.52 14.12 10.11
CA THR A 85 -7.71 13.65 11.48
C THR A 85 -6.34 13.30 12.09
N GLU A 86 -6.31 12.67 13.27
CA GLU A 86 -5.07 12.19 13.89
C GLU A 86 -4.33 11.15 13.03
N ASN A 87 -5.07 10.22 12.39
CA ASN A 87 -4.47 9.10 11.66
C ASN A 87 -4.60 9.18 10.12
N THR A 88 -5.31 10.19 9.58
CA THR A 88 -5.68 10.22 8.16
C THR A 88 -5.27 11.51 7.46
N ALA A 89 -4.96 11.39 6.17
CA ALA A 89 -4.65 12.51 5.30
C ALA A 89 -5.39 12.41 3.96
N GLU A 90 -5.81 13.56 3.42
CA GLU A 90 -6.34 13.64 2.07
C GLU A 90 -5.25 13.31 1.05
N ILE A 91 -5.57 12.44 0.09
CA ILE A 91 -4.65 12.02 -0.96
C ILE A 91 -4.71 13.03 -2.09
N ASP A 92 -3.85 14.04 -2.01
CA ASP A 92 -3.55 14.98 -3.08
C ASP A 92 -2.14 14.72 -3.60
N ALA A 93 -2.04 13.90 -4.65
CA ALA A 93 -0.77 13.59 -5.28
C ALA A 93 -0.82 13.85 -6.80
N GLY A 94 -1.49 14.96 -7.16
CA GLY A 94 -1.58 15.46 -8.53
C GLY A 94 -2.55 14.69 -9.42
N HIS A 95 -2.57 15.04 -10.72
CA HIS A 95 -3.58 14.52 -11.66
C HIS A 95 -3.11 13.36 -12.54
N LEU A 96 -1.81 13.09 -12.57
CA LEU A 96 -1.23 12.01 -13.37
C LEU A 96 -1.56 10.63 -12.80
N GLU A 97 -1.39 9.61 -13.62
CA GLU A 97 -1.47 8.22 -13.19
C GLU A 97 -0.35 7.89 -12.20
N MET A 98 -0.66 6.98 -11.29
CA MET A 98 0.29 6.38 -10.35
C MET A 98 0.36 4.89 -10.66
N GLY A 99 1.51 4.45 -11.16
CA GLY A 99 1.73 3.04 -11.42
C GLY A 99 1.72 2.21 -10.13
N LEU A 100 1.62 0.89 -10.30
CA LEU A 100 1.49 -0.04 -9.19
C LEU A 100 2.72 -0.01 -8.28
N HIS A 101 2.47 0.08 -6.99
CA HIS A 101 3.49 0.08 -5.96
C HIS A 101 2.99 -0.56 -4.68
N ARG A 102 3.96 -1.09 -3.93
CA ARG A 102 3.87 -1.25 -2.49
C ARG A 102 4.07 0.11 -1.82
N GLU A 103 3.24 0.48 -0.87
CA GLU A 103 3.41 1.71 -0.11
C GLU A 103 4.77 1.68 0.61
N ASN A 104 5.57 2.73 0.42
CA ASN A 104 6.94 2.84 0.91
C ASN A 104 7.87 1.69 0.48
N GLY A 105 7.54 0.92 -0.58
CA GLY A 105 8.28 -0.28 -0.96
C GLY A 105 9.72 -0.06 -1.47
N ASN A 106 10.12 1.19 -1.68
CA ASN A 106 11.50 1.60 -1.96
C ASN A 106 12.12 2.50 -0.85
N LEU A 107 11.58 2.40 0.36
CA LEU A 107 12.03 3.05 1.60
C LEU A 107 12.34 1.98 2.67
N PRO A 108 13.15 2.31 3.70
CA PRO A 108 13.64 1.31 4.65
C PRO A 108 12.58 0.79 5.63
N PHE A 109 11.52 1.56 5.88
CA PHE A 109 10.41 1.15 6.74
C PHE A 109 9.12 1.14 5.91
N THR A 110 8.42 0.02 5.95
CA THR A 110 7.21 -0.21 5.17
C THR A 110 6.05 -0.54 6.10
N PRO A 111 4.89 0.13 5.95
CA PRO A 111 3.69 -0.25 6.70
C PRO A 111 3.19 -1.63 6.26
N ASP A 112 2.48 -2.32 7.14
CA ASP A 112 1.85 -3.61 6.86
C ASP A 112 0.51 -3.43 6.14
N LEU A 113 -0.15 -2.30 6.38
CA LEU A 113 -1.50 -1.99 5.94
C LEU A 113 -1.55 -0.65 5.22
N GLN A 114 -2.32 -0.61 4.14
CA GLN A 114 -2.72 0.63 3.47
C GLN A 114 -4.24 0.75 3.52
N TRP A 115 -4.71 1.92 3.94
CA TRP A 115 -6.13 2.21 4.12
C TRP A 115 -6.57 3.32 3.20
N PHE A 116 -7.81 3.26 2.72
CA PHE A 116 -8.44 4.30 1.93
C PHE A 116 -9.91 4.48 2.33
N TYR A 117 -10.38 5.72 2.36
CA TYR A 117 -11.79 6.09 2.59
C TYR A 117 -12.26 7.11 1.56
N CYS A 118 -13.44 6.86 0.97
CA CYS A 118 -14.01 7.75 -0.03
C CYS A 118 -15.06 8.71 0.54
N LEU A 119 -14.67 9.96 0.77
CA LEU A 119 -15.62 11.01 1.15
C LEU A 119 -16.38 11.56 -0.05
N ASN A 120 -15.68 11.80 -1.17
CA ASN A 120 -16.29 12.23 -2.42
C ASN A 120 -15.65 11.49 -3.62
N PRO A 121 -16.39 10.65 -4.35
CA PRO A 121 -15.84 9.94 -5.50
C PRO A 121 -15.62 10.89 -6.68
N ALA A 122 -14.72 10.51 -7.59
CA ALA A 122 -14.62 11.15 -8.91
C ALA A 122 -15.82 10.75 -9.78
N THR A 123 -16.31 11.66 -10.62
CA THR A 123 -17.30 11.35 -11.66
C THR A 123 -16.71 10.56 -12.84
N ALA A 124 -15.41 10.69 -13.10
CA ALA A 124 -14.66 9.92 -14.10
C ALA A 124 -13.17 9.81 -13.73
N GLY A 125 -12.55 8.68 -14.08
CA GLY A 125 -11.16 8.37 -13.73
C GLY A 125 -10.96 8.16 -12.23
N SER A 126 -9.71 8.27 -11.77
CA SER A 126 -9.31 8.15 -10.36
C SER A 126 -9.53 6.80 -9.69
N GLU A 127 -9.79 5.74 -10.46
CA GLU A 127 -9.90 4.40 -9.95
C GLU A 127 -8.63 4.05 -9.18
N THR A 128 -8.80 3.48 -7.98
CA THR A 128 -7.67 2.87 -7.29
C THR A 128 -7.44 1.52 -7.94
N THR A 129 -6.26 1.34 -8.55
CA THR A 129 -5.86 0.06 -9.12
C THR A 129 -5.40 -0.85 -8.00
N ILE A 130 -5.85 -2.11 -7.97
CA ILE A 130 -5.52 -3.10 -6.95
C ILE A 130 -5.02 -4.37 -7.66
N CYS A 131 -3.76 -4.75 -7.44
CA CYS A 131 -3.12 -5.91 -8.07
C CYS A 131 -2.65 -6.91 -7.01
N ASP A 132 -3.23 -8.11 -6.98
CA ASP A 132 -2.79 -9.18 -6.08
C ASP A 132 -1.44 -9.74 -6.54
N GLY A 133 -0.38 -9.41 -5.80
CA GLY A 133 0.98 -9.84 -6.10
C GLY A 133 1.17 -11.35 -6.03
N ALA A 134 0.34 -12.09 -5.28
CA ALA A 134 0.40 -13.55 -5.28
C ALA A 134 -0.08 -14.14 -6.62
N ARG A 135 -1.09 -13.52 -7.24
CA ARG A 135 -1.57 -13.89 -8.58
C ARG A 135 -0.58 -13.46 -9.65
N ALA A 136 -0.09 -12.22 -9.59
CA ALA A 136 0.94 -11.74 -10.51
C ALA A 136 2.16 -12.66 -10.50
N LEU A 137 2.64 -13.06 -9.31
CA LEU A 137 3.74 -14.02 -9.17
C LEU A 137 3.44 -15.36 -9.86
N HIS A 138 2.21 -15.87 -9.71
CA HIS A 138 1.78 -17.12 -10.33
C HIS A 138 1.67 -17.03 -11.87
N GLU A 139 1.41 -15.84 -12.40
CA GLU A 139 1.23 -15.60 -13.83
C GLU A 139 2.53 -15.23 -14.55
N LEU A 140 3.58 -14.81 -13.82
CA LEU A 140 4.93 -14.66 -14.37
C LEU A 140 5.40 -15.99 -14.97
N SER A 141 6.04 -15.92 -16.14
CA SER A 141 6.73 -17.03 -16.78
C SER A 141 7.74 -17.68 -15.85
N ALA A 142 8.01 -18.97 -16.07
CA ALA A 142 8.93 -19.71 -15.23
C ALA A 142 10.36 -19.15 -15.28
N SER A 143 10.78 -18.48 -16.36
CA SER A 143 12.07 -17.78 -16.48
C SER A 143 12.09 -16.52 -15.62
N THR A 144 11.14 -15.61 -15.81
CA THR A 144 11.09 -14.33 -15.09
C THR A 144 10.85 -14.53 -13.60
N ARG A 145 9.96 -15.46 -13.23
CA ARG A 145 9.78 -15.86 -11.83
C ARG A 145 11.11 -16.28 -11.20
N ARG A 146 11.84 -17.20 -11.85
CA ARG A 146 13.13 -17.69 -11.34
C ARG A 146 14.16 -16.56 -11.15
N MET A 147 14.18 -15.56 -12.03
CA MET A 147 15.07 -14.40 -11.86
C MET A 147 14.78 -13.67 -10.54
N PHE A 148 13.51 -13.36 -10.26
CA PHE A 148 13.11 -12.67 -9.03
C PHE A 148 13.17 -13.54 -7.77
N GLU A 149 13.12 -14.87 -7.91
CA GLU A 149 13.32 -15.79 -6.79
C GLU A 149 14.79 -15.91 -6.40
N GLN A 150 15.72 -15.72 -7.35
CA GLN A 150 17.16 -15.92 -7.15
C GLN A 150 17.93 -14.62 -6.94
N ARG A 151 17.39 -13.49 -7.37
CA ARG A 151 18.06 -12.19 -7.38
C ARG A 151 17.24 -11.15 -6.66
N LYS A 152 17.91 -10.24 -5.96
CA LYS A 152 17.28 -9.03 -5.42
C LYS A 152 17.28 -7.89 -6.44
N ILE A 153 16.38 -6.94 -6.22
CA ILE A 153 16.32 -5.67 -6.95
C ILE A 153 16.94 -4.56 -6.10
N ARG A 154 17.55 -3.58 -6.75
CA ARG A 154 18.20 -2.43 -6.13
C ARG A 154 17.59 -1.14 -6.65
N TYR A 155 17.04 -0.35 -5.73
CA TYR A 155 16.61 1.03 -5.97
C TYR A 155 17.74 1.97 -5.58
N GLU A 156 18.10 2.92 -6.45
CA GLU A 156 19.14 3.92 -6.20
C GLU A 156 18.61 5.30 -6.61
N ARG A 157 18.66 6.29 -5.70
CA ARG A 157 18.23 7.67 -5.99
C ARG A 157 18.84 8.67 -5.03
N ARG A 158 18.78 9.95 -5.40
CA ARG A 158 19.01 11.07 -4.49
C ARG A 158 17.68 11.61 -3.94
N ILE A 159 17.67 11.89 -2.66
CA ILE A 159 16.49 12.41 -1.94
C ILE A 159 16.92 13.68 -1.20
N PRO A 160 16.11 14.76 -1.23
CA PRO A 160 16.34 15.93 -0.38
C PRO A 160 16.47 15.53 1.10
N TRP A 161 17.47 16.07 1.79
CA TRP A 161 17.73 15.79 3.20
C TRP A 161 16.50 16.07 4.07
N SER A 162 15.79 17.18 3.80
CA SER A 162 14.55 17.54 4.49
C SER A 162 13.45 16.47 4.38
N ASN A 163 13.35 15.77 3.25
CA ASN A 163 12.41 14.66 3.06
C ASN A 163 12.85 13.43 3.87
N VAL A 164 14.15 13.12 3.90
CA VAL A 164 14.69 12.01 4.71
C VAL A 164 14.53 12.30 6.20
N GLN A 165 14.81 13.53 6.66
CA GLN A 165 14.57 13.95 8.04
C GLN A 165 13.12 13.75 8.44
N ARG A 166 12.19 14.19 7.58
CA ARG A 166 10.77 14.06 7.85
C ARG A 166 10.33 12.60 7.94
N PHE A 167 10.76 11.77 7.00
CA PHE A 167 10.45 10.34 6.99
C PHE A 167 11.01 9.62 8.24
N LEU A 168 12.29 9.85 8.55
CA LEU A 168 12.93 9.22 9.72
C LEU A 168 12.42 9.77 11.04
N SER A 169 11.96 11.01 11.10
CA SER A 169 11.33 11.59 12.28
C SER A 169 10.11 10.77 12.72
N VAL A 170 9.27 10.40 11.75
CA VAL A 170 8.08 9.58 12.00
C VAL A 170 8.47 8.14 12.33
N GLU A 171 9.31 7.53 11.50
CA GLU A 171 9.62 6.11 11.63
C GLU A 171 10.49 5.77 12.86
N LEU A 172 11.36 6.69 13.27
CA LEU A 172 12.20 6.52 14.46
C LEU A 172 11.62 7.19 15.70
N GLN A 173 10.49 7.91 15.57
CA GLN A 173 9.85 8.69 16.64
C GLN A 173 10.81 9.69 17.31
N VAL A 174 11.56 10.42 16.48
CA VAL A 174 12.53 11.45 16.90
C VAL A 174 12.07 12.79 16.31
N PRO A 175 12.17 13.93 17.03
CA PRO A 175 11.84 15.23 16.45
C PRO A 175 12.61 15.52 15.16
N GLN A 176 11.95 16.05 14.12
CA GLN A 176 12.56 16.22 12.79
C GLN A 176 13.89 17.01 12.81
N HIS A 177 14.00 18.02 13.68
CA HIS A 177 15.20 18.84 13.81
C HIS A 177 16.37 18.13 14.50
N GLU A 178 16.12 17.01 15.18
CA GLU A 178 17.15 16.17 15.81
C GLU A 178 17.64 15.05 14.89
N VAL A 179 16.93 14.79 13.78
CA VAL A 179 17.37 13.80 12.78
C VAL A 179 18.69 14.25 12.14
N SER A 180 19.67 13.35 12.18
CA SER A 180 21.09 13.60 11.89
C SER A 180 21.75 12.36 11.27
N ASP A 181 23.03 12.44 10.94
CA ASP A 181 23.77 11.32 10.32
C ASP A 181 23.81 10.07 11.21
N VAL A 182 23.77 10.24 12.54
CA VAL A 182 23.67 9.11 13.49
C VAL A 182 22.43 8.26 13.19
N HIS A 183 21.33 8.90 12.79
CA HIS A 183 20.09 8.19 12.42
C HIS A 183 20.20 7.52 11.05
N LEU A 184 20.94 8.10 10.11
CA LEU A 184 21.26 7.45 8.83
C LEU A 184 22.08 6.17 9.06
N GLU A 185 23.10 6.24 9.91
CA GLU A 185 23.93 5.09 10.30
C GLU A 185 23.12 4.03 11.04
N LEU A 186 22.25 4.44 11.96
CA LEU A 186 21.34 3.53 12.66
C LEU A 186 20.48 2.73 11.67
N VAL A 187 19.90 3.40 10.68
CA VAL A 187 19.08 2.73 9.65
C VAL A 187 19.93 1.81 8.79
N ASN A 188 21.12 2.23 8.37
CA ASN A 188 22.06 1.39 7.59
C ASN A 188 22.45 0.10 8.34
N GLN A 189 22.49 0.15 9.67
CA GLN A 189 22.80 -1.01 10.52
C GLN A 189 21.58 -1.91 10.74
N ARG A 190 20.38 -1.32 10.91
CA ARG A 190 19.16 -2.05 11.26
C ARG A 190 18.42 -2.64 10.05
N VAL A 191 18.44 -1.94 8.92
CA VAL A 191 17.64 -2.33 7.75
C VAL A 191 18.53 -2.98 6.71
N THR A 192 18.38 -4.31 6.57
CA THR A 192 19.17 -5.09 5.61
C THR A 192 18.99 -4.56 4.19
N GLY A 193 20.10 -4.29 3.53
CA GLY A 193 20.12 -3.80 2.14
C GLY A 193 19.90 -2.30 1.98
N GLN A 194 19.60 -1.56 3.05
CA GLN A 194 19.54 -0.10 3.01
C GLN A 194 20.95 0.50 3.13
N ARG A 195 21.18 1.58 2.37
CA ARG A 195 22.36 2.43 2.50
C ARG A 195 21.99 3.88 2.20
N TYR A 196 22.01 4.70 3.23
CA TYR A 196 22.04 6.14 3.14
C TYR A 196 23.47 6.67 3.20
N ARG A 197 23.77 7.65 2.35
CA ARG A 197 24.98 8.47 2.41
C ARG A 197 24.60 9.92 2.16
N ARG A 198 24.89 10.79 3.12
CA ARG A 198 24.71 12.23 2.92
C ARG A 198 25.76 12.71 1.91
N SER A 199 25.30 13.24 0.78
CA SER A 199 26.15 13.73 -0.31
C SER A 199 26.62 15.16 -0.03
N ASP A 200 25.74 15.99 0.52
CA ASP A 200 25.97 17.36 0.97
C ASP A 200 24.89 17.75 2.01
N ASP A 201 24.82 19.01 2.41
CA ASP A 201 23.84 19.51 3.41
C ASP A 201 22.37 19.44 2.95
N HIS A 202 22.11 19.10 1.69
CA HIS A 202 20.79 19.12 1.06
C HIS A 202 20.37 17.79 0.45
N LEU A 203 21.28 16.87 0.17
CA LEU A 203 20.99 15.62 -0.54
C LEU A 203 21.55 14.39 0.17
N VAL A 204 20.72 13.34 0.16
CA VAL A 204 21.09 11.99 0.60
C VAL A 204 20.99 11.05 -0.58
N SER A 205 22.08 10.34 -0.87
CA SER A 205 22.05 9.15 -1.72
C SER A 205 21.42 8.01 -0.94
N SER A 206 20.36 7.42 -1.47
CA SER A 206 19.66 6.26 -0.92
C SER A 206 19.77 5.09 -1.87
N GLU A 207 20.25 3.97 -1.35
CA GLU A 207 20.22 2.68 -2.02
C GLU A 207 19.43 1.69 -1.15
N LEU A 208 18.49 0.96 -1.75
CA LEU A 208 17.78 -0.14 -1.09
C LEU A 208 17.83 -1.38 -1.98
N THR A 209 18.49 -2.43 -1.50
CA THR A 209 18.50 -3.76 -2.13
C THR A 209 17.54 -4.68 -1.40
N THR A 210 16.47 -5.10 -2.07
CA THR A 210 15.40 -5.90 -1.46
C THR A 210 14.84 -6.94 -2.43
N SER A 211 14.09 -7.91 -1.91
CA SER A 211 13.40 -8.90 -2.75
C SER A 211 12.20 -8.26 -3.44
N ALA A 212 11.98 -8.58 -4.72
CA ALA A 212 10.74 -8.24 -5.42
C ALA A 212 9.55 -9.14 -5.01
N ILE A 213 9.86 -10.29 -4.38
CA ILE A 213 8.91 -11.26 -3.87
C ILE A 213 9.01 -11.30 -2.34
N ILE A 214 7.93 -10.95 -1.66
CA ILE A 214 7.85 -10.95 -0.19
C ILE A 214 6.75 -11.89 0.28
N SER A 215 6.75 -12.23 1.56
CA SER A 215 5.70 -13.04 2.17
C SER A 215 4.69 -12.14 2.85
N SER A 216 3.41 -12.39 2.61
CA SER A 216 2.30 -11.72 3.29
C SER A 216 2.41 -11.89 4.81
N GLU A 217 2.26 -10.80 5.55
CA GLU A 217 2.23 -10.81 7.02
C GLU A 217 0.97 -11.46 7.59
N PHE A 218 -0.10 -11.56 6.79
CA PHE A 218 -1.39 -12.12 7.20
C PHE A 218 -1.55 -13.58 6.75
N SER A 219 -1.11 -13.92 5.54
CA SER A 219 -1.32 -15.26 4.95
C SER A 219 -0.06 -16.11 4.78
N ARG A 220 1.12 -15.50 4.95
CA ARG A 220 2.44 -16.10 4.60
C ARG A 220 2.59 -16.52 3.13
N ARG A 221 1.62 -16.18 2.27
CA ARG A 221 1.71 -16.41 0.82
C ARG A 221 2.80 -15.51 0.23
N ARG A 222 3.61 -16.07 -0.67
CA ARG A 222 4.59 -15.31 -1.44
C ARG A 222 3.88 -14.46 -2.49
N ALA A 223 4.29 -13.21 -2.63
CA ALA A 223 3.68 -12.24 -3.53
C ALA A 223 4.75 -11.39 -4.21
N PHE A 224 4.58 -11.15 -5.51
CA PHE A 224 5.32 -10.14 -6.25
C PHE A 224 4.79 -8.76 -5.88
N CYS A 225 5.17 -8.28 -4.69
CA CYS A 225 4.70 -7.02 -4.10
C CYS A 225 5.89 -6.10 -3.87
N ASN A 226 6.07 -5.14 -4.77
CA ASN A 226 7.23 -4.26 -4.85
C ASN A 226 6.83 -2.91 -5.47
N SER A 227 7.81 -2.04 -5.78
CA SER A 227 7.59 -0.71 -6.34
C SER A 227 8.31 -0.52 -7.68
N LEU A 228 8.49 -1.59 -8.46
CA LEU A 228 9.14 -1.54 -9.78
C LEU A 228 8.39 -0.62 -10.76
N LEU A 229 7.05 -0.59 -10.68
CA LEU A 229 6.18 0.27 -11.48
C LEU A 229 5.73 1.53 -10.72
N GLY A 230 6.31 1.79 -9.55
CA GLY A 230 5.88 2.87 -8.67
C GLY A 230 6.18 4.26 -9.25
N PRO A 231 5.33 5.26 -8.98
CA PRO A 231 5.59 6.62 -9.42
C PRO A 231 6.79 7.22 -8.68
N SER A 232 7.56 8.06 -9.36
CA SER A 232 8.45 9.03 -8.69
C SER A 232 7.90 10.42 -8.89
N VAL A 233 7.05 10.83 -7.95
CA VAL A 233 6.53 12.19 -7.88
C VAL A 233 7.38 12.97 -6.87
N ASN A 234 7.80 14.18 -7.25
CA ASN A 234 8.47 15.19 -6.43
C ASN A 234 10.01 15.15 -6.32
N TYR A 235 10.69 14.09 -6.79
CA TYR A 235 12.16 14.05 -6.86
C TYR A 235 12.65 12.96 -7.83
N GLU A 236 13.98 12.82 -7.97
CA GLU A 236 14.64 11.96 -8.96
C GLU A 236 14.06 10.53 -8.97
N PRO A 237 13.61 10.02 -10.14
CA PRO A 237 13.16 8.64 -10.26
C PRO A 237 14.29 7.68 -9.90
N PRO A 238 14.02 6.60 -9.15
CA PRO A 238 15.06 5.65 -8.82
C PRO A 238 15.57 4.96 -10.08
N ARG A 239 16.88 4.80 -10.16
CA ARG A 239 17.48 3.79 -11.02
C ARG A 239 17.21 2.43 -10.39
N ILE A 240 16.57 1.55 -11.15
CA ILE A 240 16.17 0.21 -10.70
C ILE A 240 17.01 -0.81 -11.46
N THR A 241 17.80 -1.59 -10.72
CA THR A 241 18.71 -2.60 -11.27
C THR A 241 18.55 -3.91 -10.51
N TRP A 242 19.18 -4.97 -10.98
CA TRP A 242 19.49 -6.10 -10.13
C TRP A 242 20.50 -5.71 -9.05
N GLU A 243 20.63 -6.52 -7.99
CA GLU A 243 21.53 -6.21 -6.86
C GLU A 243 23.01 -6.03 -7.23
N ASN A 244 23.45 -6.62 -8.35
CA ASN A 244 24.81 -6.46 -8.90
C ASN A 244 24.97 -5.19 -9.76
N GLY A 245 23.92 -4.38 -9.93
CA GLY A 245 23.91 -3.16 -10.74
C GLY A 245 23.63 -3.38 -12.23
N GLU A 246 23.40 -4.63 -12.65
CA GLU A 246 22.96 -4.98 -14.02
C GLU A 246 21.55 -4.45 -14.26
N GLU A 247 21.31 -3.92 -15.46
CA GLU A 247 19.98 -3.47 -15.88
C GLU A 247 19.02 -4.66 -15.98
N ILE A 248 17.76 -4.44 -15.61
CA ILE A 248 16.69 -5.41 -15.84
C ILE A 248 16.35 -5.36 -17.33
N ALA A 249 16.38 -6.51 -18.01
CA ALA A 249 16.15 -6.60 -19.44
C ALA A 249 14.75 -6.09 -19.84
N PHE A 250 14.62 -5.54 -21.05
CA PHE A 250 13.39 -4.91 -21.52
C PHE A 250 12.21 -5.89 -21.63
N ASP A 251 12.47 -7.12 -22.05
CA ASP A 251 11.47 -8.19 -22.12
C ASP A 251 10.90 -8.56 -20.74
N VAL A 252 11.74 -8.55 -19.70
CA VAL A 252 11.32 -8.71 -18.31
C VAL A 252 10.40 -7.55 -17.88
N TRP A 253 10.74 -6.31 -18.23
CA TRP A 253 9.88 -5.16 -17.95
C TRP A 253 8.52 -5.23 -18.65
N ASP A 254 8.49 -5.64 -19.91
CA ASP A 254 7.26 -5.78 -20.68
C ASP A 254 6.36 -6.88 -20.12
N GLU A 255 6.96 -8.01 -19.71
CA GLU A 255 6.22 -9.07 -19.03
C GLU A 255 5.63 -8.62 -17.69
N ILE A 256 6.41 -7.89 -16.87
CA ILE A 256 5.90 -7.33 -15.61
C ILE A 256 4.69 -6.45 -15.85
N ARG A 257 4.74 -5.57 -16.85
CA ARG A 257 3.62 -4.68 -17.20
C ARG A 257 2.40 -5.48 -17.65
N ASP A 258 2.55 -6.43 -18.56
CA ASP A 258 1.45 -7.27 -19.04
C ASP A 258 0.81 -8.08 -17.91
N VAL A 259 1.63 -8.79 -17.13
CA VAL A 259 1.15 -9.66 -16.05
C VAL A 259 0.45 -8.86 -14.97
N THR A 260 0.99 -7.71 -14.58
CA THR A 260 0.37 -6.88 -13.54
C THR A 260 -0.91 -6.21 -14.05
N ASP A 261 -0.95 -5.71 -15.28
CA ASP A 261 -2.18 -5.14 -15.87
C ASP A 261 -3.31 -6.18 -15.94
N ARG A 262 -3.02 -7.41 -16.41
CA ARG A 262 -4.01 -8.50 -16.47
C ARG A 262 -4.59 -8.91 -15.11
N ASN A 263 -3.88 -8.63 -14.02
CA ASN A 263 -4.25 -8.97 -12.65
C ASN A 263 -4.67 -7.74 -11.83
N THR A 264 -4.84 -6.58 -12.47
CA THR A 264 -5.26 -5.34 -11.81
C THR A 264 -6.76 -5.17 -11.87
N TYR A 265 -7.37 -4.97 -10.72
CA TYR A 265 -8.77 -4.55 -10.59
C TYR A 265 -8.85 -3.04 -10.44
N ASP A 266 -9.68 -2.40 -11.27
CA ASP A 266 -9.97 -0.97 -11.20
C ASP A 266 -11.17 -0.69 -10.29
N LEU A 267 -10.91 -0.21 -9.08
CA LEU A 267 -11.98 0.16 -8.15
C LEU A 267 -12.52 1.56 -8.48
N PHE A 268 -13.71 1.59 -9.08
CA PHE A 268 -14.54 2.78 -9.09
C PHE A 268 -15.15 3.04 -7.71
N TRP A 269 -14.74 4.16 -7.12
CA TRP A 269 -15.15 4.61 -5.80
C TRP A 269 -16.64 4.97 -5.74
N LYS A 270 -17.29 4.60 -4.64
CA LYS A 270 -18.55 5.16 -4.17
C LYS A 270 -18.30 5.88 -2.84
N LYS A 271 -19.12 6.90 -2.56
CA LYS A 271 -19.10 7.58 -1.26
C LYS A 271 -19.29 6.56 -0.13
N GLY A 272 -18.47 6.68 0.90
CA GLY A 272 -18.46 5.81 2.07
C GLY A 272 -17.65 4.51 1.90
N ASP A 273 -17.14 4.20 0.71
CA ASP A 273 -16.31 3.02 0.54
C ASP A 273 -15.04 3.11 1.42
N ILE A 274 -14.72 2.02 2.11
CA ILE A 274 -13.46 1.81 2.82
C ILE A 274 -12.71 0.67 2.13
N VAL A 275 -11.41 0.83 1.92
CA VAL A 275 -10.54 -0.23 1.39
C VAL A 275 -9.37 -0.44 2.34
N VAL A 276 -9.13 -1.69 2.69
CA VAL A 276 -7.99 -2.12 3.48
C VAL A 276 -7.16 -3.08 2.65
N ILE A 277 -5.85 -2.82 2.56
CA ILE A 277 -4.92 -3.57 1.72
C ILE A 277 -3.80 -4.16 2.59
N ASP A 278 -3.54 -5.45 2.42
CA ASP A 278 -2.30 -6.09 2.84
C ASP A 278 -1.15 -5.55 1.97
N ASN A 279 -0.43 -4.55 2.51
CA ASN A 279 0.70 -3.91 1.85
C ASN A 279 1.95 -4.81 1.78
N THR A 280 1.81 -6.09 2.15
CA THR A 280 2.84 -7.13 1.97
C THR A 280 2.44 -8.19 0.93
N ARG A 281 1.27 -8.04 0.30
CA ARG A 281 0.78 -8.92 -0.78
C ARG A 281 0.29 -8.18 -2.00
N VAL A 282 -0.42 -7.07 -1.80
CA VAL A 282 -1.15 -6.38 -2.86
C VAL A 282 -0.45 -5.06 -3.18
N MET A 283 -0.22 -4.82 -4.46
CA MET A 283 0.23 -3.52 -4.95
C MET A 283 -0.98 -2.68 -5.33
N HIS A 284 -0.90 -1.38 -5.11
CA HIS A 284 -1.93 -0.43 -5.52
C HIS A 284 -1.36 0.71 -6.34
N GLY A 285 -2.25 1.45 -6.98
CA GLY A 285 -1.93 2.61 -7.79
C GLY A 285 -3.20 3.43 -8.02
N ARG A 286 -3.15 4.32 -8.99
CA ARG A 286 -4.28 5.19 -9.28
C ARG A 286 -4.30 5.55 -10.75
N ARG A 287 -5.44 5.35 -11.41
CA ARG A 287 -5.66 5.86 -12.77
C ARG A 287 -5.65 7.40 -12.78
N ARG A 288 -5.46 7.98 -13.97
CA ARG A 288 -5.44 9.44 -14.15
C ARG A 288 -6.68 10.10 -13.54
N LEU A 289 -6.50 11.21 -12.84
CA LEU A 289 -7.61 11.99 -12.28
C LEU A 289 -8.16 12.92 -13.36
N LEU A 290 -9.46 12.81 -13.64
CA LEU A 290 -10.18 13.69 -14.57
C LEU A 290 -11.13 14.65 -13.86
N ASP A 291 -11.52 14.33 -12.61
CA ASP A 291 -12.41 15.13 -11.78
C ASP A 291 -11.69 15.67 -10.54
N HIS A 292 -11.60 17.00 -10.43
CA HIS A 292 -10.92 17.68 -9.33
C HIS A 292 -11.74 17.75 -8.04
N GLY A 293 -13.02 17.36 -8.05
CA GLY A 293 -13.87 17.30 -6.87
C GLY A 293 -13.61 16.08 -5.98
N ARG A 294 -12.82 15.10 -6.44
CA ARG A 294 -12.56 13.83 -5.75
C ARG A 294 -11.82 14.04 -4.42
N ARG A 295 -12.33 13.43 -3.35
CA ARG A 295 -11.78 13.47 -1.99
C ARG A 295 -11.69 12.06 -1.41
N ILE A 296 -10.48 11.52 -1.39
CA ILE A 296 -10.16 10.21 -0.79
C ILE A 296 -9.11 10.44 0.29
N PHE A 297 -9.33 9.83 1.44
CA PHE A 297 -8.44 9.88 2.60
C PHE A 297 -7.68 8.56 2.68
N GLY A 298 -6.45 8.60 3.17
CA GLY A 298 -5.65 7.40 3.38
C GLY A 298 -4.94 7.41 4.72
N ALA A 299 -4.64 6.21 5.19
CA ALA A 299 -3.76 5.96 6.33
C ALA A 299 -2.80 4.82 5.98
N GLN A 300 -1.63 4.82 6.62
CA GLN A 300 -0.66 3.74 6.55
C GLN A 300 -0.42 3.24 7.96
N SER A 301 -0.39 1.94 8.19
CA SER A 301 -0.22 1.45 9.55
C SER A 301 0.48 0.11 9.66
N TYR A 302 0.89 -0.20 10.88
CA TYR A 302 1.51 -1.46 11.25
C TYR A 302 0.47 -2.32 11.96
N ARG A 303 0.48 -3.62 11.67
CA ARG A 303 -0.50 -4.54 12.26
C ARG A 303 -0.25 -4.70 13.76
N LYS A 304 -1.29 -5.06 14.50
CA LYS A 304 -1.17 -5.51 15.89
C LYS A 304 -0.40 -6.82 15.94
N GLY A 305 0.44 -6.97 16.96
CA GLY A 305 1.33 -8.12 17.10
C GLY A 305 2.44 -8.19 16.04
N ALA A 306 2.74 -7.10 15.33
CA ALA A 306 3.98 -6.99 14.58
C ALA A 306 5.17 -7.05 15.57
N ILE A 307 6.19 -7.85 15.26
CA ILE A 307 7.43 -7.86 16.01
C ILE A 307 8.26 -6.68 15.49
N ALA A 308 8.60 -5.74 16.38
CA ALA A 308 9.39 -4.55 16.08
C ALA A 308 10.85 -4.89 15.75
#